data_AF-A0A9C8PZP4-F1
#
_entry.id   AF-A0A9C8PZP4-F1
#
_cell.length_a   1.000
_cell.length_b   1.000
_cell.length_c   1.000
_cell.angle_alpha   90.00
_cell.angle_beta   90.00
_cell.angle_gamma   90.00
#
_symmetry.space_group_name_H-M   'P 1'
#
loop_
_entity.id
_entity.type
_entity.pdbx_description
1 polymer ?
#
loop_
_entity_poly.entity_id
_entity_poly.type
_entity_poly.pdbx_seq_one_letter_code
_entity_poly.pdbx_strand_id
1 'polypeptide(L)'
;MTDAAKTTSVSDALGQCLPYLRRYARALTGSQSSGDAFAAAALEAILTDRSVLDGVDVRTGVFRVLYGIWASAGAPVEEGESGLRAKAQKHLAKLTNHSREALLLHTIEGFSFEEVGQIIGVDKEEASELVQIARREMADNVAGSVMIIEDEAIIAMDIESIVAEMGHRVTGIARTRDEAVKLGKSDVPDLILADIQLADNSSGIDAVNDLMGELGIRPVIFITAFPERLLTGNKPE
;
A
#
# COMPACT_ATOMS: atom_id res chain seq x y z
N MET A 1 -38.13 -22.31 8.32
CA MET A 1 -38.21 -21.19 7.35
C MET A 1 -38.38 -19.90 8.10
N THR A 2 -37.28 -19.20 8.36
CA THR A 2 -37.21 -17.72 8.45
C THR A 2 -35.73 -17.39 8.46
N ASP A 3 -35.20 -17.23 7.25
CA ASP A 3 -33.85 -16.76 7.00
C ASP A 3 -33.84 -15.25 7.29
N ALA A 4 -33.44 -14.89 8.52
CA ALA A 4 -33.28 -13.50 8.90
C ALA A 4 -31.97 -13.00 8.27
N ALA A 5 -32.08 -12.40 7.09
CA ALA A 5 -30.99 -11.65 6.47
C ALA A 5 -30.45 -10.64 7.50
N LYS A 6 -29.28 -10.93 8.07
CA LYS A 6 -28.54 -10.01 8.94
C LYS A 6 -28.34 -8.71 8.17
N THR A 7 -29.09 -7.68 8.52
CA THR A 7 -28.80 -6.32 8.05
C THR A 7 -27.45 -5.95 8.65
N THR A 8 -26.40 -5.95 7.82
CA THR A 8 -25.04 -5.56 8.22
C THR A 8 -25.11 -4.19 8.89
N SER A 9 -24.73 -4.09 10.17
CA SER A 9 -24.75 -2.81 10.86
C SER A 9 -23.67 -1.91 10.27
N VAL A 10 -23.83 -0.58 10.39
CA VAL A 10 -22.78 0.37 9.98
C VAL A 10 -21.44 0.04 10.67
N SER A 11 -21.49 -0.41 11.92
CA SER A 11 -20.29 -0.85 12.65
C SER A 11 -19.62 -2.07 12.01
N ASP A 12 -20.40 -3.04 11.51
CA ASP A 12 -19.86 -4.22 10.83
C ASP A 12 -19.24 -3.83 9.48
N ALA A 13 -19.90 -2.93 8.74
CA ALA A 13 -19.38 -2.41 7.47
C ALA A 13 -18.07 -1.61 7.66
N LEU A 14 -17.98 -0.78 8.71
CA LEU A 14 -16.75 -0.07 9.09
C LEU A 14 -15.63 -1.05 9.46
N GLY A 15 -15.93 -2.09 10.24
CA GLY A 15 -14.97 -3.12 10.62
C GLY A 15 -14.39 -3.85 9.40
N GLN A 16 -15.21 -4.13 8.39
CA GLN A 16 -14.78 -4.75 7.14
C GLN A 16 -13.89 -3.82 6.28
N CYS A 17 -14.10 -2.51 6.36
CA CYS A 17 -13.31 -1.53 5.60
C CYS A 17 -11.94 -1.22 6.23
N LEU A 18 -11.79 -1.42 7.54
CA LEU A 18 -10.63 -0.95 8.30
C LEU A 18 -9.28 -1.47 7.80
N PRO A 19 -9.11 -2.77 7.45
CA PRO A 19 -7.83 -3.25 6.91
C PRO A 19 -7.42 -2.46 5.66
N TYR A 20 -8.34 -2.31 4.71
CA TYR A 20 -8.14 -1.60 3.44
C TYR A 20 -7.90 -0.11 3.64
N LEU A 21 -8.61 0.51 4.60
CA LEU A 21 -8.39 1.91 4.96
C LEU A 21 -6.96 2.15 5.47
N ARG A 22 -6.46 1.25 6.33
CA ARG A 22 -5.06 1.29 6.81
C ARG A 22 -4.07 1.09 5.67
N ARG A 23 -4.31 0.12 4.78
CA ARG A 23 -3.44 -0.11 3.61
C ARG A 23 -3.30 1.16 2.76
N TYR A 24 -4.42 1.79 2.42
CA TYR A 24 -4.44 3.04 1.67
C TYR A 24 -3.73 4.18 2.41
N ALA A 25 -4.02 4.38 3.69
CA ALA A 25 -3.41 5.43 4.50
C ALA A 25 -1.89 5.26 4.64
N ARG A 26 -1.41 4.02 4.79
CA ARG A 26 0.02 3.68 4.81
C ARG A 26 0.68 3.92 3.45
N ALA A 27 -0.01 3.62 2.35
CA ALA A 27 0.48 3.89 1.00
C ALA A 27 0.58 5.40 0.70
N LEU A 28 -0.34 6.22 1.22
CA LEU A 28 -0.31 7.67 1.10
C LEU A 28 0.82 8.32 1.90
N THR A 29 0.90 7.97 3.18
CA THR A 29 1.89 8.53 4.12
C THR A 29 3.28 7.93 3.93
N GLY A 30 3.35 6.76 3.30
CA GLY A 30 4.55 5.94 3.24
C GLY A 30 4.94 5.32 4.58
N SER A 31 4.12 5.41 5.63
CA SER A 31 4.45 5.01 7.02
C SER A 31 3.33 4.25 7.71
N GLN A 32 3.69 3.22 8.49
CA GLN A 32 2.72 2.49 9.31
C GLN A 32 2.11 3.37 10.39
N SER A 33 2.94 4.07 11.17
CA SER A 33 2.50 4.91 12.30
C SER A 33 1.60 6.04 11.82
N SER A 34 2.08 6.84 10.86
CA SER A 34 1.32 7.96 10.32
C SER A 34 0.05 7.49 9.60
N GLY A 35 0.13 6.42 8.80
CA GLY A 35 -1.04 5.84 8.12
C GLY A 35 -2.12 5.35 9.10
N ASP A 36 -1.73 4.63 10.15
CA ASP A 36 -2.67 4.14 11.16
C ASP A 36 -3.30 5.30 11.96
N ALA A 37 -2.57 6.40 12.20
CA ALA A 37 -3.09 7.60 12.83
C ALA A 37 -4.16 8.30 11.96
N PHE A 38 -3.95 8.43 10.65
CA PHE A 38 -4.96 8.97 9.74
C PHE A 38 -6.22 8.08 9.68
N ALA A 39 -6.03 6.75 9.65
CA ALA A 39 -7.16 5.82 9.67
C ALA A 39 -7.98 5.93 10.97
N ALA A 40 -7.31 6.08 12.13
CA ALA A 40 -7.98 6.30 13.40
C ALA A 40 -8.75 7.63 13.42
N ALA A 41 -8.14 8.72 12.97
CA ALA A 41 -8.78 10.04 12.90
C ALA A 41 -10.02 10.04 11.99
N ALA A 42 -9.99 9.31 10.87
CA ALA A 42 -11.14 9.15 9.98
C ALA A 42 -12.31 8.44 10.69
N LEU A 43 -12.02 7.37 11.43
CA LEU A 43 -13.04 6.67 12.22
C LEU A 43 -13.60 7.54 13.35
N GLU A 44 -12.75 8.29 14.05
CA GLU A 44 -13.18 9.22 15.11
C GLU A 44 -14.11 10.32 14.55
N ALA A 45 -13.81 10.84 13.36
CA ALA A 45 -14.67 11.80 12.67
C ALA A 45 -16.04 11.20 12.35
N ILE A 46 -16.09 9.97 11.81
CA ILE A 46 -17.34 9.25 11.50
C ILE A 46 -18.15 8.94 12.77
N LEU A 47 -17.47 8.61 13.87
CA LEU A 47 -18.14 8.36 15.15
C LEU A 47 -18.74 9.64 15.74
N THR A 48 -18.09 10.78 15.50
CA THR A 48 -18.53 12.11 15.94
C THR A 48 -19.73 12.60 15.13
N ASP A 49 -19.67 12.46 13.81
CA ASP A 49 -20.76 12.83 12.90
C ASP A 49 -20.94 11.75 11.83
N ARG A 50 -22.04 10.98 11.92
CA ARG A 50 -22.35 9.92 10.97
C ARG A 50 -22.93 10.43 9.65
N SER A 51 -23.42 11.67 9.61
CA SER A 51 -24.02 12.25 8.40
C SER A 51 -23.00 12.45 7.28
N VAL A 52 -21.70 12.42 7.61
CA VAL A 52 -20.59 12.43 6.63
C VAL A 52 -20.60 11.24 5.67
N LEU A 53 -21.29 10.15 6.03
CA LEU A 53 -21.47 8.96 5.20
C LEU A 53 -22.72 9.04 4.31
N ASP A 54 -23.55 10.08 4.45
CA ASP A 54 -24.78 10.19 3.68
C ASP A 54 -24.49 10.39 2.18
N GLY A 55 -25.38 9.83 1.35
CA GLY A 55 -25.35 9.97 -0.11
C GLY A 55 -24.35 9.09 -0.85
N VAL A 56 -23.58 8.24 -0.15
CA VAL A 56 -22.64 7.27 -0.73
C VAL A 56 -22.72 5.94 0.03
N ASP A 57 -22.15 4.88 -0.53
CA ASP A 57 -21.99 3.65 0.22
C ASP A 57 -20.94 3.84 1.34
N VAL A 58 -21.01 2.99 2.37
CA VAL A 58 -20.16 3.11 3.57
C VAL A 58 -18.67 3.08 3.20
N ARG A 59 -18.26 2.24 2.25
CA ARG A 59 -16.85 2.10 1.87
C ARG A 59 -16.36 3.40 1.25
N THR A 60 -17.06 3.93 0.26
CA THR A 60 -16.71 5.20 -0.38
C THR A 60 -16.74 6.36 0.62
N GLY A 61 -17.73 6.42 1.51
CA GLY A 61 -17.83 7.45 2.54
C GLY A 61 -16.64 7.44 3.52
N VAL A 62 -16.18 6.27 3.95
CA VAL A 62 -15.02 6.15 4.85
C VAL A 62 -13.74 6.66 4.20
N PHE A 63 -13.50 6.30 2.95
CA PHE A 63 -12.33 6.76 2.21
C PHE A 63 -12.40 8.26 1.89
N ARG A 64 -13.61 8.79 1.62
CA ARG A 64 -13.86 10.23 1.45
C ARG A 64 -13.49 11.03 2.70
N VAL A 65 -13.86 10.54 3.89
CA VAL A 65 -13.49 11.19 5.16
C VAL A 65 -11.98 11.18 5.35
N LEU A 66 -11.31 10.04 5.14
CA LEU A 66 -9.86 9.96 5.25
C LEU A 66 -9.15 10.90 4.27
N TYR A 67 -9.61 10.94 3.03
CA TYR A 67 -9.07 11.84 2.02
C TYR A 67 -9.26 13.31 2.41
N GLY A 68 -10.43 13.70 2.94
CA GLY A 68 -10.66 15.06 3.43
C GLY A 68 -9.69 15.47 4.55
N ILE A 69 -9.43 14.56 5.49
CA ILE A 69 -8.43 14.79 6.55
C ILE A 69 -7.02 14.94 5.94
N TRP A 70 -6.63 14.03 5.04
CA TRP A 70 -5.34 14.08 4.34
C TRP A 70 -5.14 15.38 3.54
N ALA A 71 -6.13 15.79 2.75
CA ALA A 71 -6.08 17.00 1.95
C ALA A 71 -5.98 18.28 2.80
N SER A 72 -6.57 18.27 4.01
CA SER A 72 -6.49 19.40 4.94
C SER A 72 -5.17 19.46 5.73
N ALA A 73 -4.61 18.31 6.09
CA ALA A 73 -3.40 18.20 6.90
C ALA A 73 -2.11 18.27 6.06
N GLY A 74 -2.18 17.85 4.79
CA GLY A 74 -1.01 17.66 3.93
C GLY A 74 -0.15 16.45 4.34
N ALA A 75 0.88 16.17 3.55
CA ALA A 75 1.81 15.09 3.86
C ALA A 75 2.61 15.39 5.14
N PRO A 76 2.62 14.50 6.15
CA PRO A 76 3.44 14.67 7.33
C PRO A 76 4.91 14.75 6.93
N VAL A 77 5.61 15.78 7.40
CA VAL A 77 7.07 15.82 7.38
C VAL A 77 7.53 15.18 8.67
N GLU A 78 7.83 13.87 8.65
CA GLU A 78 8.52 13.25 9.78
C GLU A 78 9.95 13.85 9.83
N GLU A 79 10.19 14.74 10.82
CA GLU A 79 11.52 15.30 11.10
C GLU A 79 12.47 14.16 11.50
N GLY A 80 13.33 13.73 10.58
CA GLY A 80 14.42 12.78 10.90
C GLY A 80 14.74 11.74 9.82
N GLU A 81 13.91 11.56 8.79
CA GLU A 81 14.16 10.50 7.80
C GLU A 81 15.08 10.98 6.66
N SER A 82 16.39 10.70 6.80
CA SER A 82 17.31 10.75 5.66
C SER A 82 17.34 9.38 4.96
N GLY A 83 17.27 9.33 3.61
CA GLY A 83 17.41 8.06 2.87
C GLY A 83 16.59 7.94 1.58
N LEU A 84 16.50 6.70 1.05
CA LEU A 84 15.75 6.34 -0.17
C LEU A 84 14.25 6.63 -0.06
N ARG A 85 13.66 6.40 1.13
CA ARG A 85 12.24 6.66 1.41
C ARG A 85 11.89 8.14 1.32
N ALA A 86 12.71 9.02 1.90
CA ALA A 86 12.53 10.47 1.78
C ALA A 86 12.69 10.96 0.33
N LYS A 87 13.60 10.34 -0.46
CA LYS A 87 13.71 10.62 -1.90
C LYS A 87 12.45 10.18 -2.65
N ALA A 88 11.92 8.99 -2.35
CA ALA A 88 10.67 8.50 -2.93
C ALA A 88 9.50 9.43 -2.57
N GLN A 89 9.35 9.81 -1.31
CA GLN A 89 8.27 10.72 -0.89
C GLN A 89 8.41 12.11 -1.51
N LYS A 90 9.63 12.67 -1.60
CA LYS A 90 9.90 13.94 -2.30
C LYS A 90 9.64 13.84 -3.80
N HIS A 91 9.87 12.68 -4.40
CA HIS A 91 9.57 12.44 -5.82
C HIS A 91 8.06 12.33 -6.04
N LEU A 92 7.36 11.60 -5.19
CA LEU A 92 5.91 11.46 -5.22
C LEU A 92 5.19 12.80 -4.92
N ALA A 93 5.78 13.68 -4.13
CA ALA A 93 5.27 15.03 -3.90
C ALA A 93 5.41 15.98 -5.11
N LYS A 94 6.15 15.58 -6.17
CA LYS A 94 6.23 16.33 -7.43
C LYS A 94 5.17 15.92 -8.44
N LEU A 95 4.43 14.84 -8.17
CA LEU A 95 3.35 14.39 -9.04
C LEU A 95 2.25 15.46 -9.11
N THR A 96 1.49 15.43 -10.19
CA THR A 96 0.31 16.29 -10.33
C THR A 96 -0.60 16.12 -9.12
N ASN A 97 -1.14 17.23 -8.59
CA ASN A 97 -2.02 17.20 -7.42
C ASN A 97 -3.14 16.17 -7.62
N HIS A 98 -3.42 15.39 -6.57
CA HIS A 98 -4.45 14.34 -6.54
C HIS A 98 -4.21 13.13 -7.45
N SER A 99 -3.18 13.15 -8.32
CA SER A 99 -2.92 12.05 -9.25
C SER A 99 -2.51 10.77 -8.50
N ARG A 100 -1.65 10.90 -7.47
CA ARG A 100 -1.22 9.79 -6.60
C ARG A 100 -2.41 9.20 -5.84
N GLU A 101 -3.21 10.05 -5.21
CA GLU A 101 -4.39 9.64 -4.45
C GLU A 101 -5.38 8.85 -5.34
N ALA A 102 -5.70 9.41 -6.51
CA ALA A 102 -6.59 8.77 -7.48
C ALA A 102 -6.06 7.41 -7.93
N LEU A 103 -4.77 7.33 -8.22
CA LEU A 103 -4.13 6.09 -8.64
C LEU A 103 -4.18 5.01 -7.56
N LEU A 104 -3.89 5.36 -6.31
CA LEU A 104 -3.89 4.40 -5.20
C LEU A 104 -5.31 3.91 -4.91
N LEU A 105 -6.31 4.80 -4.92
CA LEU A 105 -7.72 4.42 -4.77
C LEU A 105 -8.17 3.47 -5.89
N HIS A 106 -7.82 3.76 -7.14
CA HIS A 106 -8.23 2.93 -8.27
C HIS A 106 -7.48 1.60 -8.34
N THR A 107 -6.15 1.63 -8.23
CA THR A 107 -5.29 0.47 -8.54
C THR A 107 -5.11 -0.46 -7.34
N ILE A 108 -4.99 0.09 -6.13
CA ILE A 108 -4.76 -0.72 -4.92
C ILE A 108 -6.08 -1.08 -4.26
N GLU A 109 -6.98 -0.10 -4.14
CA GLU A 109 -8.25 -0.28 -3.44
C GLU A 109 -9.40 -0.73 -4.37
N GLY A 110 -9.21 -0.66 -5.69
CA GLY A 110 -10.15 -1.20 -6.66
C GLY A 110 -11.43 -0.37 -6.82
N PHE A 111 -11.41 0.90 -6.45
CA PHE A 111 -12.53 1.81 -6.69
C PHE A 111 -12.69 2.11 -8.18
N SER A 112 -13.93 2.18 -8.64
CA SER A 112 -14.27 2.70 -9.97
C SER A 112 -13.95 4.19 -10.08
N PHE A 113 -13.83 4.70 -11.30
CA PHE A 113 -13.59 6.15 -11.51
C PHE A 113 -14.69 7.03 -10.91
N GLU A 114 -15.93 6.54 -10.85
CA GLU A 114 -17.03 7.25 -10.23
C GLU A 114 -16.85 7.34 -8.71
N GLU A 115 -16.52 6.24 -8.04
CA GLU A 115 -16.23 6.23 -6.60
C GLU A 115 -14.98 7.06 -6.26
N VAL A 116 -13.93 6.99 -7.10
CA VAL A 116 -12.73 7.84 -6.95
C VAL A 116 -13.12 9.32 -7.03
N GLY A 117 -13.96 9.71 -8.00
CA GLY A 117 -14.50 11.06 -8.11
C GLY A 117 -15.27 11.49 -6.87
N GLN A 118 -16.13 10.61 -6.33
CA GLN A 118 -16.86 10.87 -5.08
C GLN A 118 -15.95 11.03 -3.86
N ILE A 119 -14.82 10.31 -3.80
CA ILE A 119 -13.84 10.39 -2.71
C ILE A 119 -13.02 11.67 -2.80
N ILE A 120 -12.53 12.01 -3.98
CA ILE A 120 -11.62 13.15 -4.22
C ILE A 120 -12.38 14.48 -4.35
N GLY A 121 -13.65 14.44 -4.76
CA GLY A 121 -14.49 15.61 -5.00
C GLY A 121 -14.39 16.15 -6.43
N VAL A 122 -14.19 15.26 -7.42
CA VAL A 122 -14.09 15.58 -8.85
C VAL A 122 -15.09 14.75 -9.65
N ASP A 123 -15.32 15.10 -10.92
CA ASP A 123 -16.14 14.25 -11.79
C ASP A 123 -15.41 12.97 -12.24
N LYS A 124 -16.16 12.06 -12.85
CA LYS A 124 -15.64 10.74 -13.25
C LYS A 124 -14.55 10.86 -14.32
N GLU A 125 -14.73 11.79 -15.26
CA GLU A 125 -13.81 12.03 -16.36
C GLU A 125 -12.47 12.58 -15.83
N GLU A 126 -12.52 13.54 -14.91
CA GLU A 126 -11.37 14.09 -14.21
C GLU A 126 -10.68 13.03 -13.34
N ALA A 127 -11.43 12.21 -12.59
CA ALA A 127 -10.86 11.09 -11.84
C ALA A 127 -10.10 10.10 -12.73
N SER A 128 -10.67 9.77 -13.90
CA SER A 128 -10.01 8.94 -14.90
C SER A 128 -8.74 9.60 -15.43
N GLU A 129 -8.79 10.90 -15.75
CA GLU A 129 -7.63 11.66 -16.22
C GLU A 129 -6.51 11.69 -15.18
N LEU A 130 -6.82 11.94 -13.90
CA LEU A 130 -5.86 11.91 -12.79
C LEU A 130 -5.15 10.55 -12.69
N VAL A 131 -5.88 9.44 -12.81
CA VAL A 131 -5.28 8.10 -12.81
C VAL A 131 -4.35 7.90 -14.01
N GLN A 132 -4.73 8.38 -15.20
CA GLN A 132 -3.87 8.27 -16.38
C GLN A 132 -2.61 9.13 -16.29
N ILE A 133 -2.74 10.35 -15.75
CA ILE A 133 -1.61 11.24 -15.48
C ILE A 133 -0.64 10.55 -14.52
N ALA A 134 -1.14 10.05 -13.39
CA ALA A 134 -0.31 9.36 -12.40
C ALA A 134 0.42 8.14 -12.99
N ARG A 135 -0.27 7.33 -13.81
CA ARG A 135 0.35 6.19 -14.49
C ARG A 135 1.50 6.61 -15.40
N ARG A 136 1.32 7.69 -16.16
CA ARG A 136 2.36 8.23 -17.04
C ARG A 136 3.54 8.78 -16.24
N GLU A 137 3.26 9.57 -15.23
CA GLU A 137 4.29 10.14 -14.35
C GLU A 137 5.09 9.05 -13.62
N MET A 138 4.45 7.92 -13.26
CA MET A 138 5.16 6.75 -12.71
C MET A 138 5.95 5.98 -13.76
N ALA A 139 5.38 5.74 -14.96
CA ALA A 139 6.04 5.01 -16.04
C ALA A 139 7.32 5.73 -16.51
N ASP A 140 7.34 7.05 -16.44
CA ASP A 140 8.49 7.86 -16.80
C ASP A 140 9.63 7.82 -15.76
N ASN A 141 9.48 7.07 -14.64
CA ASN A 141 10.40 7.11 -13.52
C ASN A 141 10.89 5.74 -12.99
N VAL A 142 12.21 5.60 -13.06
CA VAL A 142 13.12 4.70 -12.32
C VAL A 142 13.11 3.23 -12.72
N ALA A 143 14.03 2.87 -13.64
CA ALA A 143 14.64 1.55 -13.64
C ALA A 143 15.46 1.38 -12.35
N GLY A 144 15.28 0.25 -11.66
CA GLY A 144 15.92 -0.05 -10.38
C GLY A 144 16.26 -1.53 -10.29
N SER A 145 17.02 -1.89 -9.27
CA SER A 145 17.37 -3.28 -9.00
C SER A 145 16.43 -3.88 -7.93
N VAL A 146 15.79 -5.01 -8.24
CA VAL A 146 14.77 -5.62 -7.40
C VAL A 146 15.20 -7.03 -7.02
N MET A 147 15.12 -7.36 -5.74
CA MET A 147 15.27 -8.72 -5.26
C MET A 147 13.90 -9.33 -4.97
N ILE A 148 13.73 -10.61 -5.28
CA ILE A 148 12.50 -11.36 -5.00
C ILE A 148 12.82 -12.45 -3.97
N ILE A 149 12.00 -12.57 -2.93
CA ILE A 149 12.05 -13.63 -1.93
C ILE A 149 10.71 -14.38 -2.02
N GLU A 150 10.73 -15.55 -2.63
CA GLU A 150 9.54 -16.34 -2.97
C GLU A 150 9.96 -17.81 -3.17
N ASP A 151 9.31 -18.74 -2.49
CA ASP A 151 9.60 -20.17 -2.58
C ASP A 151 8.81 -20.85 -3.70
N GLU A 152 7.62 -20.33 -4.04
CA GLU A 152 6.81 -20.86 -5.12
C GLU A 152 7.32 -20.42 -6.50
N ALA A 153 7.91 -21.36 -7.24
CA ALA A 153 8.58 -21.07 -8.51
C ALA A 153 7.68 -20.38 -9.55
N ILE A 154 6.37 -20.69 -9.58
CA ILE A 154 5.43 -20.07 -10.52
C ILE A 154 5.17 -18.61 -10.13
N ILE A 155 4.91 -18.36 -8.84
CA ILE A 155 4.68 -17.00 -8.32
C ILE A 155 5.92 -16.13 -8.52
N ALA A 156 7.10 -16.69 -8.27
CA ALA A 156 8.38 -15.99 -8.49
C ALA A 156 8.59 -15.60 -9.96
N MET A 157 8.26 -16.48 -10.91
CA MET A 157 8.36 -16.20 -12.35
C MET A 157 7.36 -15.12 -12.80
N ASP A 158 6.15 -15.14 -12.25
CA ASP A 158 5.13 -14.13 -12.55
C ASP A 158 5.59 -12.75 -12.02
N ILE A 159 6.09 -12.69 -10.79
CA ILE A 159 6.64 -11.46 -10.20
C ILE A 159 7.85 -10.97 -10.99
N GLU A 160 8.80 -11.85 -11.33
CA GLU A 160 9.97 -11.52 -12.16
C GLU A 160 9.54 -10.90 -13.49
N SER A 161 8.54 -11.50 -14.16
CA SER A 161 8.01 -11.00 -15.43
C SER A 161 7.41 -9.60 -15.29
N ILE A 162 6.59 -9.37 -14.26
CA ILE A 162 5.99 -8.06 -13.96
C ILE A 162 7.09 -7.01 -13.72
N VAL A 163 8.08 -7.35 -12.89
CA VAL A 163 9.20 -6.45 -12.56
C VAL A 163 10.01 -6.09 -13.80
N ALA A 164 10.28 -7.07 -14.68
CA ALA A 164 10.98 -6.86 -15.93
C ALA A 164 10.19 -6.01 -16.94
N GLU A 165 8.88 -6.25 -17.07
CA GLU A 165 7.98 -5.46 -17.93
C GLU A 165 7.91 -3.98 -17.49
N MET A 166 8.04 -3.73 -16.19
CA MET A 166 8.14 -2.38 -15.62
C MET A 166 9.53 -1.73 -15.83
N GLY A 167 10.49 -2.43 -16.44
CA GLY A 167 11.82 -1.92 -16.76
C GLY A 167 12.84 -2.02 -15.62
N HIS A 168 12.53 -2.76 -14.55
CA HIS A 168 13.46 -3.03 -13.47
C HIS A 168 14.31 -4.28 -13.75
N ARG A 169 15.48 -4.35 -13.12
CA ARG A 169 16.38 -5.52 -13.18
C ARG A 169 16.18 -6.37 -11.93
N VAL A 170 15.91 -7.66 -12.11
CA VAL A 170 15.93 -8.62 -10.99
C VAL A 170 17.38 -8.98 -10.64
N THR A 171 17.79 -8.76 -9.39
CA THR A 171 19.13 -9.10 -8.87
C THR A 171 19.26 -10.58 -8.55
N GLY A 172 18.16 -11.19 -8.10
CA GLY A 172 18.06 -12.61 -7.81
C GLY A 172 16.71 -12.95 -7.20
N ILE A 173 16.39 -14.25 -7.24
CA ILE A 173 15.20 -14.85 -6.63
C ILE A 173 15.71 -15.79 -5.53
N ALA A 174 15.40 -15.47 -4.28
CA ALA A 174 15.72 -16.31 -3.13
C ALA A 174 14.51 -17.13 -2.70
N ARG A 175 14.70 -18.42 -2.42
CA ARG A 175 13.64 -19.33 -1.96
C ARG A 175 13.69 -19.60 -0.46
N THR A 176 14.78 -19.21 0.20
CA THR A 176 14.98 -19.39 1.64
C THR A 176 15.62 -18.15 2.25
N ARG A 177 15.50 -18.01 3.57
CA ARG A 177 16.15 -16.95 4.36
C ARG A 177 17.66 -16.84 4.10
N ASP A 178 18.38 -17.96 4.15
CA ASP A 178 19.83 -17.99 3.96
C ASP A 178 20.24 -17.58 2.53
N GLU A 179 19.48 -18.04 1.54
CA GLU A 179 19.68 -17.65 0.15
C GLU A 179 19.42 -16.15 -0.03
N ALA A 180 18.41 -15.60 0.65
CA ALA A 180 18.07 -14.19 0.58
C ALA A 180 19.23 -13.31 1.06
N VAL A 181 19.79 -13.61 2.24
CA VAL A 181 20.95 -12.88 2.77
C VAL A 181 22.16 -13.01 1.85
N LYS A 182 22.42 -14.21 1.31
CA LYS A 182 23.55 -14.44 0.40
C LYS A 182 23.41 -13.66 -0.91
N LEU A 183 22.26 -13.73 -1.57
CA LEU A 183 22.00 -13.04 -2.83
C LEU A 183 22.02 -11.52 -2.64
N GLY A 184 21.35 -11.00 -1.61
CA GLY A 184 21.30 -9.58 -1.32
C GLY A 184 22.67 -8.96 -1.01
N LYS A 185 23.61 -9.73 -0.43
CA LYS A 185 25.01 -9.29 -0.25
C LYS A 185 25.81 -9.29 -1.56
N SER A 186 25.50 -10.22 -2.47
CA SER A 186 26.23 -10.36 -3.73
C SER A 186 25.84 -9.31 -4.77
N ASP A 187 24.57 -8.96 -4.83
CA ASP A 187 24.01 -7.99 -5.76
C ASP A 187 22.92 -7.19 -5.04
N VAL A 188 23.32 -6.02 -4.56
CA VAL A 188 22.58 -5.24 -3.58
C VAL A 188 21.35 -4.59 -4.22
N PRO A 189 20.12 -4.96 -3.82
CA PRO A 189 18.90 -4.48 -4.46
C PRO A 189 18.45 -3.10 -3.92
N ASP A 190 17.81 -2.30 -4.77
CA ASP A 190 17.14 -1.04 -4.40
C ASP A 190 15.77 -1.26 -3.76
N LEU A 191 15.12 -2.40 -4.06
CA LEU A 191 13.81 -2.80 -3.56
C LEU A 191 13.78 -4.31 -3.32
N ILE A 192 13.14 -4.75 -2.23
CA ILE A 192 12.90 -6.16 -1.96
C ILE A 192 11.40 -6.44 -2.08
N LEU A 193 11.03 -7.44 -2.86
CA LEU A 193 9.70 -8.06 -2.88
C LEU A 193 9.81 -9.37 -2.10
N ALA A 194 8.98 -9.57 -1.08
CA ALA A 194 9.08 -10.76 -0.24
C ALA A 194 7.71 -11.36 0.06
N ASP A 195 7.53 -12.66 -0.17
CA ASP A 195 6.46 -13.39 0.50
C ASP A 195 6.69 -13.33 2.01
N ILE A 196 5.61 -13.36 2.77
CA ILE A 196 5.61 -13.41 4.23
C ILE A 196 5.83 -14.83 4.73
N GLN A 197 5.27 -15.83 4.06
CA GLN A 197 5.35 -17.23 4.47
C GLN A 197 6.14 -18.03 3.44
N LEU A 198 7.24 -18.66 3.86
CA LEU A 198 8.05 -19.51 3.00
C LEU A 198 7.83 -21.00 3.34
N ALA A 199 8.03 -21.90 2.36
CA ALA A 199 7.81 -23.35 2.47
C ALA A 199 8.49 -24.06 3.67
N ASP A 200 9.57 -23.52 4.22
CA ASP A 200 10.32 -24.12 5.33
C ASP A 200 9.78 -23.70 6.72
N ASN A 201 8.59 -23.08 6.77
CA ASN A 201 8.05 -22.38 7.95
C ASN A 201 8.95 -21.22 8.42
N SER A 202 9.95 -20.80 7.63
CA SER A 202 10.64 -19.55 7.90
C SER A 202 9.76 -18.37 7.45
N SER A 203 9.94 -17.24 8.14
CA SER A 203 9.23 -16.02 7.83
C SER A 203 10.04 -15.20 6.84
N GLY A 204 9.43 -14.80 5.72
CA GLY A 204 10.08 -13.83 4.83
C GLY A 204 10.27 -12.46 5.49
N ILE A 205 9.51 -12.17 6.56
CA ILE A 205 9.76 -11.01 7.44
C ILE A 205 11.12 -11.15 8.13
N ASP A 206 11.47 -12.34 8.63
CA ASP A 206 12.77 -12.58 9.26
C ASP A 206 13.91 -12.46 8.24
N ALA A 207 13.72 -12.99 7.04
CA ALA A 207 14.69 -12.86 5.95
C ALA A 207 14.95 -11.38 5.61
N VAL A 208 13.88 -10.57 5.54
CA VAL A 208 13.97 -9.13 5.34
C VAL A 208 14.67 -8.44 6.50
N ASN A 209 14.33 -8.79 7.75
CA ASN A 209 14.94 -8.18 8.94
C ASN A 209 16.46 -8.43 8.99
N ASP A 210 16.90 -9.66 8.68
CA ASP A 210 18.32 -10.00 8.58
C ASP A 210 19.01 -9.21 7.46
N LEU A 211 18.38 -9.16 6.28
CA LEU A 211 18.87 -8.37 5.15
C LEU A 211 19.02 -6.89 5.49
N MET A 212 18.08 -6.30 6.22
CA MET A 212 18.16 -4.92 6.67
C MET A 212 19.29 -4.71 7.68
N GLY A 213 19.54 -5.68 8.58
CA GLY A 213 20.66 -5.64 9.51
C GLY A 213 22.02 -5.59 8.80
N GLU A 214 22.11 -6.19 7.62
CA GLU A 214 23.34 -6.33 6.84
C GLU A 214 23.52 -5.23 5.78
N LEU A 215 22.45 -4.86 5.08
CA LEU A 215 22.47 -3.96 3.91
C LEU A 215 22.00 -2.53 4.22
N GLY A 216 21.58 -2.29 5.46
CA GLY A 216 20.90 -1.07 5.88
C GLY A 216 19.43 -1.05 5.46
N ILE A 217 18.74 0.05 5.79
CA ILE A 217 17.30 0.21 5.52
C ILE A 217 17.05 0.26 4.01
N ARG A 218 16.25 -0.68 3.51
CA ARG A 218 15.79 -0.76 2.13
C ARG A 218 14.25 -0.76 2.06
N PRO A 219 13.65 -0.19 1.00
CA PRO A 219 12.23 -0.38 0.71
C PRO A 219 11.89 -1.87 0.55
N VAL A 220 10.79 -2.29 1.16
CA VAL A 220 10.29 -3.66 1.07
C VAL A 220 8.79 -3.64 0.79
N ILE A 221 8.36 -4.46 -0.15
CA ILE A 221 6.95 -4.76 -0.41
C ILE A 221 6.73 -6.22 -0.05
N PHE A 222 5.87 -6.45 0.93
CA PHE A 222 5.44 -7.80 1.26
C PHE A 222 4.29 -8.25 0.37
N ILE A 223 4.36 -9.49 -0.09
CA ILE A 223 3.36 -10.17 -0.90
C ILE A 223 2.70 -11.24 -0.03
N THR A 224 1.38 -11.33 -0.05
CA THR A 224 0.65 -12.35 0.73
C THR A 224 -0.75 -12.56 0.19
N ALA A 225 -1.26 -13.79 0.34
CA ALA A 225 -2.65 -14.13 0.09
C ALA A 225 -3.63 -13.56 1.15
N PHE A 226 -3.15 -13.15 2.33
CA PHE A 226 -3.99 -12.72 3.46
C PHE A 226 -3.55 -11.36 4.05
N PRO A 227 -3.67 -10.26 3.29
CA PRO A 227 -3.18 -8.94 3.71
C PRO A 227 -3.83 -8.44 5.01
N GLU A 228 -5.08 -8.82 5.29
CA GLU A 228 -5.84 -8.41 6.46
C GLU A 228 -5.18 -8.80 7.80
N ARG A 229 -4.38 -9.88 7.82
CA ARG A 229 -3.68 -10.35 9.03
C ARG A 229 -2.62 -9.35 9.51
N LEU A 230 -2.13 -8.50 8.62
CA LEU A 230 -1.03 -7.54 8.86
C LEU A 230 -1.53 -6.10 9.02
N LEU A 231 -2.79 -5.89 8.70
CA LEU A 231 -3.46 -4.59 8.76
C LEU A 231 -4.17 -4.42 10.12
N THR A 232 -3.79 -5.22 11.12
CA THR A 232 -4.33 -5.23 12.48
C THR A 232 -3.77 -4.10 13.36
N GLY A 233 -2.69 -3.44 12.94
CA GLY A 233 -2.09 -2.27 13.59
C GLY A 233 -0.85 -2.59 14.43
N ASN A 234 -0.67 -3.87 14.80
CA ASN A 234 0.55 -4.35 15.46
C ASN A 234 1.55 -4.86 14.40
N LYS A 235 2.85 -4.81 14.70
CA LYS A 235 3.84 -5.52 13.89
C LYS A 235 3.55 -7.03 13.99
N PRO A 236 3.52 -7.79 12.89
CA PRO A 236 3.64 -9.24 12.99
C PRO A 236 4.96 -9.54 13.70
N GLU A 237 4.85 -10.23 14.85
CA GLU A 237 6.00 -10.76 15.59
C GLU A 237 6.73 -11.82 14.77
#